data_AF-A0A9X8GJE4-F1
#
_entry.id   AF-A0A9X8GJE4-F1
#
_cell.length_a   1.000
_cell.length_b   1.000
_cell.length_c   1.000
_cell.angle_alpha   90.00
_cell.angle_beta   90.00
_cell.angle_gamma   90.00
#
_symmetry.space_group_name_H-M   'P 1'
#
loop_
_entity.id
_entity.type
_entity.pdbx_description
1 polymer ?
#
loop_
_entity_poly.entity_id
_entity_poly.type
_entity_poly.pdbx_seq_one_letter_code
_entity_poly.pdbx_strand_id
1 'polypeptide(L)'
;MDINSVLNYLGGVSFLVWIIKSFVDYLKQKRILTQQKNMSIQIEQMKSKQDSLVFMSNKQYEKEFEIYLELFESLANLDRSLEEMYGLLVYLNKPYESISSLIITKKLDSSMNNLNLAFINVRRIQMRYSPFFIVNIKDELLEISISVDKTSKKLIEEIMMNEKSIERIDIVECQKSILKSINILRDCHERISTEVKSYLNNLKVKEISW
;
A
#
# COMPACT_ATOMS: atom_id res chain seq x y z
N MET A 1 -9.66 -78.23 -55.57
CA MET A 1 -10.00 -76.98 -54.86
C MET A 1 -9.76 -75.84 -55.83
N ASP A 2 -10.80 -75.11 -56.21
CA ASP A 2 -10.72 -74.03 -57.20
C ASP A 2 -10.04 -72.79 -56.63
N ILE A 3 -8.99 -72.32 -57.31
CA ILE A 3 -8.17 -71.16 -56.90
C ILE A 3 -9.00 -69.87 -56.78
N ASN A 4 -10.05 -69.73 -57.59
CA ASN A 4 -10.98 -68.59 -57.55
C ASN A 4 -11.84 -68.54 -56.28
N SER A 5 -12.16 -69.68 -55.65
CA SER A 5 -12.93 -69.67 -54.40
C SER A 5 -12.07 -69.25 -53.21
N VAL A 6 -10.79 -69.65 -53.21
CA VAL A 6 -9.79 -69.26 -52.20
C VAL A 6 -9.46 -67.77 -52.29
N LEU A 7 -9.31 -67.22 -53.51
CA LEU A 7 -9.08 -65.79 -53.74
C LEU A 7 -10.28 -64.91 -53.32
N ASN A 8 -11.52 -65.33 -53.62
CA ASN A 8 -12.71 -64.62 -53.15
C ASN A 8 -12.86 -64.67 -51.62
N TYR A 9 -12.50 -65.79 -50.98
CA TYR A 9 -12.44 -65.88 -49.51
C TYR A 9 -11.37 -64.96 -48.92
N LEU A 10 -10.16 -64.91 -49.49
CA LEU A 10 -9.08 -64.01 -49.06
C LEU A 10 -9.45 -62.53 -49.27
N GLY A 11 -10.13 -62.20 -50.37
CA GLY A 11 -10.68 -60.86 -50.64
C GLY A 11 -11.77 -60.46 -49.63
N GLY A 12 -12.67 -61.37 -49.29
CA GLY A 12 -13.71 -61.13 -48.28
C GLY A 12 -13.15 -60.95 -46.86
N VAL A 13 -12.14 -61.75 -46.49
CA VAL A 13 -11.48 -61.67 -45.17
C VAL A 13 -10.68 -60.36 -45.03
N SER A 14 -9.96 -59.94 -46.08
CA SER A 14 -9.22 -58.68 -46.07
C SER A 14 -10.14 -57.45 -45.99
N PHE A 15 -11.30 -57.49 -46.66
CA PHE A 15 -12.33 -56.46 -46.55
C PHE A 15 -12.94 -56.38 -45.14
N LEU A 16 -13.21 -57.52 -44.51
CA LEU A 16 -13.70 -57.59 -43.11
C LEU A 16 -12.68 -57.02 -42.12
N VAL A 17 -11.40 -57.37 -42.26
CA VAL A 17 -10.32 -56.82 -41.43
C VAL A 17 -10.21 -55.30 -41.63
N TRP A 18 -10.37 -54.81 -42.85
CA TRP A 18 -10.35 -53.38 -43.14
C TRP A 18 -11.51 -52.61 -42.48
N ILE A 19 -12.73 -53.16 -42.51
CA ILE A 19 -13.89 -52.58 -41.82
C ILE A 19 -13.66 -52.54 -40.30
N ILE A 20 -13.20 -53.65 -39.71
CA ILE A 20 -12.96 -53.73 -38.25
C ILE A 20 -11.87 -52.73 -37.85
N LYS A 21 -10.77 -52.66 -38.61
CA LYS A 21 -9.70 -51.68 -38.37
C LYS A 21 -10.22 -50.24 -38.45
N SER A 22 -11.00 -49.93 -39.49
CA SER A 22 -11.57 -48.59 -39.69
C SER A 22 -12.52 -48.20 -38.55
N PHE A 23 -13.30 -49.15 -38.04
CA PHE A 23 -14.19 -48.93 -36.90
C PHE A 23 -13.41 -48.70 -35.59
N VAL A 24 -12.36 -49.49 -35.34
CA VAL A 24 -11.47 -49.30 -34.18
C VAL A 24 -10.73 -47.96 -34.26
N ASP A 25 -10.24 -47.58 -35.43
CA ASP A 25 -9.55 -46.31 -35.66
C ASP A 25 -10.51 -45.11 -35.48
N TYR A 26 -11.77 -45.23 -35.94
CA TYR A 26 -12.82 -44.26 -35.68
C TYR A 26 -13.14 -44.12 -34.18
N LEU A 27 -13.27 -45.22 -33.45
CA LEU A 27 -13.50 -45.18 -32.00
C LEU A 27 -12.32 -44.54 -31.25
N LYS A 28 -11.08 -44.83 -31.67
CA LYS A 28 -9.88 -44.18 -31.13
C LYS A 28 -9.86 -42.68 -31.41
N GLN A 29 -10.13 -42.26 -32.66
CA GLN A 29 -10.20 -40.85 -33.03
C GLN A 29 -11.28 -40.12 -32.24
N LYS A 30 -12.47 -40.70 -32.08
CA LYS A 30 -13.56 -40.11 -31.29
C LYS A 30 -13.13 -39.90 -29.83
N ARG A 31 -12.41 -40.85 -29.24
CA ARG A 31 -11.87 -40.73 -27.87
C ARG A 31 -10.82 -39.64 -27.76
N ILE A 32 -9.90 -39.55 -28.72
CA ILE A 32 -8.86 -38.51 -28.80
C ILE A 32 -9.50 -37.12 -28.92
N LEU A 33 -10.46 -36.94 -29.83
CA LEU A 33 -11.18 -35.67 -30.01
C LEU A 33 -11.92 -35.24 -28.74
N THR A 34 -12.52 -36.19 -28.03
CA THR A 34 -13.20 -35.91 -26.76
C THR A 34 -12.20 -35.50 -25.67
N GLN A 35 -11.04 -36.15 -25.60
CA GLN A 35 -9.96 -35.76 -24.68
C GLN A 35 -9.39 -34.38 -25.01
N GLN A 36 -9.15 -34.07 -26.29
CA GLN A 36 -8.69 -32.75 -26.73
C GLN A 36 -9.69 -31.65 -26.37
N LYS A 37 -10.99 -31.90 -26.57
CA LYS A 37 -12.05 -30.95 -26.18
C LYS A 37 -12.10 -30.73 -24.67
N ASN A 38 -11.91 -31.79 -23.86
CA ASN A 38 -11.87 -31.64 -22.41
C ASN A 38 -10.60 -30.87 -21.95
N MET A 39 -9.44 -31.12 -22.57
CA MET A 39 -8.22 -30.37 -22.29
C MET A 39 -8.34 -28.90 -22.70
N SER A 40 -8.97 -28.59 -23.84
CA SER A 40 -9.17 -27.19 -24.26
C SER A 40 -10.06 -26.43 -23.28
N ILE A 41 -11.13 -27.05 -22.79
CA ILE A 41 -12.02 -26.47 -21.77
C ILE A 41 -11.24 -26.21 -20.46
N GLN A 42 -10.40 -27.16 -20.03
CA GLN A 42 -9.58 -26.99 -18.82
C GLN A 42 -8.55 -25.86 -18.98
N ILE A 43 -7.92 -25.73 -20.15
CA ILE A 43 -6.98 -24.64 -20.46
C ILE A 43 -7.70 -23.28 -20.40
N GLU A 44 -8.91 -23.19 -20.96
CA GLU A 44 -9.70 -21.96 -20.97
C GLU A 44 -10.16 -21.56 -19.55
N GLN A 45 -10.51 -22.55 -18.72
CA GLN A 45 -10.79 -22.33 -17.29
C GLN A 45 -9.55 -21.90 -16.51
N MET A 46 -8.37 -22.46 -16.81
CA MET A 46 -7.11 -22.05 -16.20
C MET A 46 -6.72 -20.62 -16.60
N LYS A 47 -6.87 -20.27 -17.89
CA LYS A 47 -6.64 -18.91 -18.39
C LYS A 47 -7.56 -17.89 -17.73
N SER A 48 -8.87 -18.14 -17.69
CA SER A 48 -9.82 -17.20 -17.06
C SER A 48 -9.58 -17.02 -15.55
N LYS A 49 -9.19 -18.08 -14.84
CA LYS A 49 -8.75 -17.98 -13.44
C LYS A 49 -7.48 -17.15 -13.31
N GLN A 50 -6.51 -17.34 -14.19
CA GLN A 50 -5.28 -16.57 -14.21
C GLN A 50 -5.55 -15.09 -14.49
N ASP A 51 -6.37 -14.77 -15.50
CA ASP A 51 -6.75 -13.40 -15.86
C ASP A 51 -7.50 -12.70 -14.71
N SER A 52 -8.39 -13.43 -14.02
CA SER A 52 -9.09 -12.93 -12.83
C SER A 52 -8.14 -12.65 -11.67
N LEU A 53 -7.19 -13.55 -11.40
CA LEU A 53 -6.17 -13.35 -10.36
C LEU A 53 -5.26 -12.15 -10.66
N VAL A 54 -4.86 -11.97 -11.92
CA VAL A 54 -4.06 -10.82 -12.38
C VAL A 54 -4.85 -9.51 -12.23
N PHE A 55 -6.14 -9.51 -12.58
CA PHE A 55 -6.99 -8.33 -12.38
C PHE A 55 -7.18 -7.98 -10.90
N MET A 56 -7.40 -8.98 -10.04
CA MET A 56 -7.52 -8.75 -8.59
C MET A 56 -6.21 -8.22 -7.99
N SER A 57 -5.05 -8.75 -8.40
CA SER A 57 -3.76 -8.26 -7.92
C SER A 57 -3.52 -6.81 -8.34
N ASN A 58 -3.87 -6.43 -9.58
CA ASN A 58 -3.70 -5.06 -10.05
C ASN A 58 -4.56 -4.05 -9.27
N LYS A 59 -5.83 -4.40 -8.99
CA LYS A 59 -6.70 -3.58 -8.13
C LYS A 59 -6.24 -3.50 -6.69
N GLN A 60 -5.63 -4.56 -6.17
CA GLN A 60 -5.05 -4.54 -4.83
C GLN A 60 -3.85 -3.57 -4.78
N TYR A 61 -2.96 -3.61 -5.77
CA TYR A 61 -1.82 -2.69 -5.83
C TYR A 61 -2.23 -1.23 -6.00
N GLU A 62 -3.25 -0.95 -6.79
CA GLU A 62 -3.81 0.40 -6.94
C GLU A 62 -4.29 0.95 -5.58
N LYS A 63 -5.03 0.15 -4.83
CA LYS A 63 -5.49 0.52 -3.48
C LYS A 63 -4.34 0.70 -2.48
N GLU A 64 -3.34 -0.18 -2.51
CA GLU A 64 -2.17 -0.05 -1.64
C GLU A 64 -1.38 1.23 -1.97
N PHE A 65 -1.26 1.57 -3.26
CA PHE A 65 -0.63 2.82 -3.68
C PHE A 65 -1.41 4.06 -3.21
N GLU A 66 -2.74 4.06 -3.33
CA GLU A 66 -3.61 5.12 -2.77
C GLU A 66 -3.41 5.31 -1.26
N ILE A 67 -3.29 4.21 -0.50
CA ILE A 67 -3.01 4.24 0.94
C ILE A 67 -1.67 4.93 1.23
N TYR A 68 -0.62 4.59 0.49
CA TYR A 68 0.70 5.21 0.68
C TYR A 68 0.70 6.68 0.28
N LEU A 69 -0.02 7.07 -0.77
CA LEU A 69 -0.22 8.48 -1.12
C LEU A 69 -0.91 9.26 0.00
N GLU A 70 -2.04 8.75 0.52
CA GLU A 70 -2.79 9.37 1.62
C GLU A 70 -1.90 9.52 2.88
N LEU A 71 -1.05 8.51 3.13
CA LEU A 71 -0.07 8.55 4.20
C LEU A 71 0.97 9.67 4.00
N PHE A 72 1.62 9.73 2.82
CA PHE A 72 2.64 10.75 2.54
C PHE A 72 2.08 12.17 2.59
N GLU A 73 0.87 12.40 2.07
CA GLU A 73 0.19 13.69 2.18
C GLU A 73 -0.02 14.09 3.64
N SER A 74 -0.43 13.13 4.49
CA SER A 74 -0.66 13.40 5.90
C SER A 74 0.62 13.65 6.68
N LEU A 75 1.71 12.93 6.38
CA LEU A 75 3.02 13.19 6.96
C LEU A 75 3.57 14.56 6.55
N ALA A 76 3.41 14.94 5.28
CA ALA A 76 3.82 16.27 4.79
C ALA A 76 3.03 17.40 5.44
N ASN A 77 1.73 17.22 5.66
CA ASN A 77 0.91 18.18 6.39
C ASN A 77 1.34 18.30 7.85
N LEU A 78 1.72 17.20 8.50
CA LEU A 78 2.24 17.21 9.86
C LEU A 78 3.59 17.95 9.96
N ASP A 79 4.51 17.73 9.02
CA ASP A 79 5.80 18.45 8.95
C ASP A 79 5.57 19.95 8.81
N ARG A 80 4.67 20.35 7.91
CA ARG A 80 4.29 21.76 7.72
C ARG A 80 3.73 22.38 9.01
N SER A 81 2.82 21.70 9.70
CA SER A 81 2.25 22.22 10.94
C SER A 81 3.27 22.33 12.08
N LEU A 82 4.24 21.40 12.15
CA LEU A 82 5.34 21.49 13.10
C LEU A 82 6.28 22.67 12.79
N GLU A 83 6.62 22.88 11.52
CA GLU A 83 7.45 24.01 11.06
C GLU A 83 6.74 25.36 11.30
N GLU A 84 5.44 25.46 11.04
CA GLU A 84 4.64 26.65 11.36
C GLU A 84 4.68 26.96 12.87
N MET A 85 4.51 25.94 13.71
CA MET A 85 4.59 26.08 15.16
C MET A 85 5.99 26.50 15.61
N TYR A 86 7.03 25.90 15.04
CA TYR A 86 8.42 26.27 15.30
C TYR A 86 8.71 27.72 14.93
N GLY A 87 8.32 28.14 13.72
CA GLY A 87 8.47 29.50 13.24
C GLY A 87 7.77 30.53 14.12
N LEU A 88 6.58 30.21 14.63
CA LEU A 88 5.86 31.03 15.59
C LEU A 88 6.62 31.19 16.90
N LEU A 89 7.16 30.09 17.45
CA LEU A 89 7.96 30.17 18.68
C LEU A 89 9.28 30.94 18.48
N VAL A 90 9.93 30.80 17.33
CA VAL A 90 11.13 31.58 16.98
C VAL A 90 10.81 33.07 16.91
N TYR A 91 9.66 33.42 16.36
CA TYR A 91 9.18 34.81 16.33
C TYR A 91 8.93 35.36 17.74
N LEU A 92 8.38 34.55 18.65
CA LEU A 92 8.10 34.94 20.03
C LEU A 92 9.34 35.07 20.92
N ASN A 93 10.46 34.44 20.56
CA ASN A 93 11.73 34.52 21.30
C ASN A 93 12.53 35.82 21.02
N LYS A 94 11.99 36.73 20.20
CA LYS A 94 12.62 38.03 19.93
C LYS A 94 12.12 39.09 20.91
N PRO A 95 12.98 39.98 21.42
CA PRO A 95 12.56 41.10 22.25
C PRO A 95 11.74 42.07 21.40
N TYR A 96 10.41 42.02 21.49
CA TYR A 96 9.53 42.95 20.81
C TYR A 96 8.53 43.58 21.78
N GLU A 97 8.64 44.90 21.91
CA GLU A 97 7.58 45.77 22.36
C GLU A 97 6.51 45.87 21.25
N SER A 98 5.23 45.91 21.63
CA SER A 98 4.04 46.30 20.84
C SER A 98 3.12 45.26 20.17
N ILE A 99 3.33 43.95 20.32
CA ILE A 99 2.33 42.97 19.83
C ILE A 99 1.32 42.66 20.94
N SER A 100 0.04 42.92 20.67
CA SER A 100 -1.06 42.59 21.59
C SER A 100 -1.02 41.09 21.94
N SER A 101 -0.98 40.78 23.23
CA SER A 101 -1.01 39.41 23.77
C SER A 101 -2.16 38.59 23.18
N LEU A 102 -3.31 39.22 22.94
CA LEU A 102 -4.49 38.59 22.34
C LEU A 102 -4.23 38.05 20.92
N ILE A 103 -3.42 38.75 20.12
CA ILE A 103 -3.08 38.32 18.75
C ILE A 103 -2.16 37.11 18.79
N ILE A 104 -1.22 37.10 19.74
CA ILE A 104 -0.28 35.99 19.95
C ILE A 104 -1.02 34.74 20.39
N THR A 105 -1.89 34.85 21.40
CA THR A 105 -2.70 33.72 21.89
C THR A 105 -3.55 33.13 20.76
N LYS A 106 -4.24 33.97 19.97
CA LYS A 106 -5.03 33.47 18.82
C LYS A 106 -4.19 32.75 17.77
N LYS A 107 -2.97 33.24 17.48
CA LYS A 107 -2.07 32.56 16.54
C LYS A 107 -1.58 31.23 17.10
N LEU A 108 -1.19 31.18 18.37
CA LEU A 108 -0.79 29.95 19.05
C LEU A 108 -1.92 28.92 19.05
N ASP A 109 -3.14 29.31 19.44
CA ASP A 109 -4.31 28.43 19.44
C ASP A 109 -4.59 27.87 18.03
N SER A 110 -4.52 28.73 17.01
CA SER A 110 -4.73 28.31 15.62
C SER A 110 -3.67 27.33 15.16
N SER A 111 -2.39 27.61 15.39
CA SER A 111 -1.28 26.72 15.02
C SER A 111 -1.37 25.38 15.76
N MET A 112 -1.76 25.41 17.03
CA MET A 112 -1.92 24.21 17.84
C MET A 112 -3.09 23.35 17.38
N ASN A 113 -4.21 23.97 17.02
CA ASN A 113 -5.34 23.25 16.43
C ASN A 113 -4.96 22.59 15.10
N ASN A 114 -4.22 23.30 14.23
CA ASN A 114 -3.75 22.73 12.96
C ASN A 114 -2.82 21.54 13.19
N LEU A 115 -1.86 21.66 14.12
CA LEU A 115 -0.95 20.57 14.50
C LEU A 115 -1.72 19.35 15.01
N ASN A 116 -2.69 19.57 15.91
CA ASN A 116 -3.52 18.49 16.45
C ASN A 116 -4.35 17.81 15.37
N LEU A 117 -4.94 18.56 14.44
CA LEU A 117 -5.69 18.00 13.32
C LEU A 117 -4.80 17.18 12.40
N ALA A 118 -3.61 17.69 12.03
CA ALA A 118 -2.64 16.96 11.23
C ALA A 118 -2.22 15.65 11.91
N PHE A 119 -1.97 15.70 13.22
CA PHE A 119 -1.62 14.53 14.02
C PHE A 119 -2.72 13.48 14.08
N ILE A 120 -3.97 13.92 14.33
CA ILE A 120 -5.14 13.04 14.34
C ILE A 120 -5.32 12.35 12.99
N ASN A 121 -5.06 13.05 11.88
CA ASN A 121 -5.15 12.46 10.54
C ASN A 121 -4.12 11.34 10.34
N VAL A 122 -2.86 11.55 10.73
CA VAL A 122 -1.82 10.50 10.68
C VAL A 122 -2.22 9.28 11.53
N ARG A 123 -2.71 9.51 12.75
CA ARG A 123 -3.23 8.41 13.61
C ARG A 123 -4.41 7.69 12.97
N ARG A 124 -5.33 8.42 12.34
CA ARG A 124 -6.50 7.84 11.67
C ARG A 124 -6.09 6.92 10.54
N ILE A 125 -5.12 7.35 9.72
CA ILE A 125 -4.55 6.55 8.63
C ILE A 125 -3.85 5.32 9.18
N GLN A 126 -3.01 5.48 10.22
CA GLN A 126 -2.35 4.38 10.90
C GLN A 126 -3.36 3.32 11.39
N MET A 127 -4.44 3.73 12.03
CA MET A 127 -5.49 2.81 12.50
C MET A 127 -6.29 2.17 11.37
N ARG A 128 -6.74 2.99 10.42
CA ARG A 128 -7.60 2.56 9.30
C ARG A 128 -6.90 1.55 8.39
N TYR A 129 -5.63 1.79 8.11
CA TYR A 129 -4.86 0.98 7.17
C TYR A 129 -3.80 0.10 7.84
N SER A 130 -3.84 -0.04 9.16
CA SER A 130 -2.96 -0.95 9.90
C SER A 130 -2.84 -2.33 9.25
N PRO A 131 -3.92 -3.00 8.79
CA PRO A 131 -3.77 -4.33 8.17
C PRO A 131 -2.90 -4.34 6.90
N PHE A 132 -2.78 -3.22 6.19
CA PHE A 132 -2.11 -3.10 4.90
C PHE A 132 -0.67 -2.59 5.00
N PHE A 133 -0.28 -2.00 6.13
CA PHE A 133 1.09 -1.54 6.32
C PHE A 133 2.06 -2.68 6.62
N ILE A 134 3.22 -2.61 5.96
CA ILE A 134 4.41 -3.38 6.31
C ILE A 134 4.79 -3.07 7.77
N VAL A 135 5.29 -4.07 8.50
CA VAL A 135 5.60 -3.95 9.94
C VAL A 135 6.52 -2.75 10.22
N ASN A 136 7.59 -2.59 9.45
CA ASN A 136 8.53 -1.47 9.60
C ASN A 136 7.80 -0.11 9.51
N ILE A 137 6.89 0.07 8.55
CA ILE A 137 6.11 1.32 8.39
C ILE A 137 5.22 1.57 9.62
N LYS A 138 4.66 0.53 10.24
CA LYS A 138 3.85 0.67 11.46
C LYS A 138 4.68 1.17 12.64
N ASP A 139 5.88 0.64 12.79
CA ASP A 139 6.79 0.99 13.87
C ASP A 139 7.23 2.46 13.74
N GLU A 140 7.53 2.91 12.53
CA GLU A 140 7.83 4.32 12.25
C GLU A 140 6.65 5.25 12.58
N LEU A 141 5.42 4.85 12.22
CA LEU A 141 4.22 5.64 12.55
C LEU A 141 3.92 5.67 14.05
N LEU A 142 4.31 4.62 14.78
CA LEU A 142 4.23 4.60 16.23
C LEU A 142 5.27 5.54 16.87
N GLU A 143 6.49 5.57 16.35
CA GLU A 143 7.54 6.50 16.80
C GLU A 143 7.12 7.97 16.60
N ILE A 144 6.60 8.30 15.41
CA ILE A 144 6.01 9.62 15.13
C ILE A 144 4.89 9.93 16.13
N SER A 145 4.00 8.97 16.38
CA SER A 145 2.90 9.12 17.34
C SER A 145 3.37 9.47 18.74
N ILE A 146 4.41 8.80 19.23
CA ILE A 146 4.95 9.03 20.57
C ILE A 146 5.66 10.37 20.65
N SER A 147 6.44 10.74 19.64
CA SER A 147 7.21 12.00 19.64
C SER A 147 6.31 13.23 19.62
N VAL A 148 5.29 13.21 18.76
CA VAL A 148 4.38 14.34 18.59
C VAL A 148 3.43 14.45 19.79
N ASP A 149 2.93 13.34 20.35
CA ASP A 149 2.09 13.36 21.55
C ASP A 149 2.84 13.90 22.79
N LYS A 150 4.14 13.59 22.92
CA LYS A 150 4.99 14.20 23.95
C LYS A 150 5.14 15.71 23.76
N THR A 151 5.33 16.13 22.52
CA THR A 151 5.56 17.54 22.19
C THR A 151 4.29 18.36 22.35
N SER A 152 3.15 17.84 21.90
CA SER A 152 1.85 18.52 22.01
C SER A 152 1.41 18.62 23.47
N LYS A 153 1.51 17.55 24.27
CA LYS A 153 1.18 17.60 25.70
C LYS A 153 2.02 18.63 26.45
N LYS A 154 3.34 18.62 26.22
CA LYS A 154 4.25 19.58 26.85
C LYS A 154 3.89 21.03 26.46
N LEU A 155 3.58 21.28 25.18
CA LEU A 155 3.17 22.60 24.72
C LEU A 155 1.83 23.06 25.32
N ILE A 156 0.83 22.18 25.36
CA ILE A 156 -0.49 22.48 25.95
C ILE A 156 -0.34 22.80 27.43
N GLU A 157 0.39 21.96 28.17
CA GLU A 157 0.62 22.14 29.59
C GLU A 157 1.36 23.45 29.89
N GLU A 158 2.40 23.79 29.12
CA GLU A 158 3.19 25.00 29.34
C GLU A 158 2.48 26.29 28.89
N ILE A 159 1.69 26.25 27.80
CA ILE A 159 0.97 27.41 27.27
C ILE A 159 -0.33 27.68 28.05
N MET A 160 -1.12 26.64 28.36
CA MET A 160 -2.42 26.81 29.03
C MET A 160 -2.31 27.05 30.54
N MET A 161 -1.31 26.49 31.23
CA MET A 161 -1.14 26.71 32.68
C MET A 161 -0.58 28.11 33.01
N ASN A 162 -0.03 28.82 32.02
CA ASN A 162 0.66 30.11 32.22
C ASN A 162 -0.08 31.32 31.64
N GLU A 163 -1.42 31.29 31.56
CA GLU A 163 -2.25 32.41 31.09
C GLU A 163 -1.93 33.78 31.72
N LYS A 164 -1.25 33.82 32.88
CA LYS A 164 -0.84 35.06 33.56
C LYS A 164 0.58 35.54 33.26
N SER A 165 1.42 34.76 32.57
CA SER A 165 2.74 35.22 32.16
C SER A 165 3.33 34.31 31.07
N ILE A 166 3.23 34.73 29.81
CA ILE A 166 4.05 34.20 28.71
C ILE A 166 5.56 34.27 29.06
N GLU A 167 5.95 35.14 30.00
CA GLU A 167 7.29 35.25 30.59
C GLU A 167 7.82 33.99 31.31
N ARG A 168 6.96 32.98 31.59
CA ARG A 168 7.37 31.70 32.23
C ARG A 168 7.40 30.50 31.30
N ILE A 169 6.96 30.67 30.05
CA ILE A 169 7.12 29.62 29.05
C ILE A 169 8.60 29.61 28.67
N ASP A 170 9.30 28.50 28.90
CA ASP A 170 10.62 28.33 28.32
C ASP A 170 10.46 28.10 26.82
N ILE A 171 10.27 29.21 26.09
CA ILE A 171 10.11 29.23 24.64
C ILE A 171 11.29 28.51 23.97
N VAL A 172 12.48 28.57 24.57
CA VAL A 172 13.69 27.91 24.07
C VAL A 172 13.58 26.39 24.24
N GLU A 173 13.03 25.90 25.35
CA GLU A 173 12.78 24.48 25.56
C GLU A 173 11.67 23.94 24.64
N CYS A 174 10.59 24.69 24.47
CA CYS A 174 9.52 24.38 23.51
C CYS A 174 10.05 24.29 22.07
N GLN A 175 10.87 25.26 21.64
CA GLN A 175 11.55 25.26 20.34
C GLN A 175 12.40 23.99 20.15
N LYS A 176 13.21 23.63 21.15
CA LYS A 176 14.04 22.42 21.11
C LYS A 176 13.19 21.15 20.98
N SER A 177 12.06 21.07 21.69
CA SER A 177 11.16 19.91 21.62
C SER A 177 10.51 19.78 20.24
N ILE A 178 10.02 20.88 19.66
CA ILE A 178 9.43 20.86 18.32
C ILE A 178 10.48 20.53 17.27
N LEU A 179 11.67 21.14 17.33
CA LEU A 179 12.76 20.86 16.41
C LEU A 179 13.16 19.37 16.45
N LYS A 180 13.20 18.78 17.66
CA LYS A 180 13.43 17.34 17.82
C LYS A 180 12.34 16.52 17.13
N SER A 181 11.07 16.88 17.28
CA SER A 181 9.96 16.18 16.61
C SER A 181 9.98 16.33 15.09
N ILE A 182 10.39 17.50 14.57
CA ILE A 182 10.61 17.70 13.12
C ILE A 182 11.68 16.74 12.61
N ASN A 183 12.82 16.66 13.31
CA ASN A 183 13.91 15.77 12.91
C ASN A 183 13.47 14.29 12.94
N ILE A 184 12.81 13.86 14.01
CA ILE A 184 12.27 12.49 14.10
C ILE A 184 11.28 12.22 12.97
N LEU A 185 10.36 13.14 12.69
CA LEU A 185 9.39 12.99 11.60
C LEU A 185 10.07 12.84 10.25
N ARG A 186 11.09 13.66 9.96
CA ARG A 186 11.84 13.63 8.70
C ARG A 186 12.61 12.33 8.54
N ASP A 187 13.27 11.88 9.60
CA ASP A 187 14.00 10.62 9.61
C ASP A 187 13.05 9.43 9.39
N CYS A 188 11.92 9.38 10.11
CA CYS A 188 10.88 8.37 9.92
C CYS A 188 10.30 8.43 8.49
N HIS A 189 10.03 9.62 7.97
CA HIS A 189 9.50 9.80 6.62
C HIS A 189 10.46 9.28 5.54
N GLU A 190 11.76 9.51 5.70
CA GLU A 190 12.78 8.97 4.78
C GLU A 190 12.84 7.43 4.84
N ARG A 191 12.77 6.85 6.05
CA ARG A 191 12.70 5.39 6.23
C ARG A 191 11.44 4.80 5.60
N ILE A 192 10.27 5.39 5.84
CA ILE A 192 9.01 5.00 5.20
C ILE A 192 9.13 5.10 3.67
N SER A 193 9.70 6.19 3.14
CA SER A 193 9.90 6.37 1.70
C SER A 193 10.77 5.26 1.10
N THR A 194 11.83 4.88 1.80
CA THR A 194 12.74 3.81 1.38
C THR A 194 12.04 2.46 1.36
N GLU A 195 11.27 2.14 2.41
CA GLU A 195 10.48 0.91 2.49
C GLU A 195 9.42 0.83 1.39
N VAL A 196 8.67 1.91 1.15
CA VAL A 196 7.67 1.96 0.08
C VAL A 196 8.34 1.81 -1.29
N LYS A 197 9.47 2.47 -1.55
CA LYS A 197 10.22 2.30 -2.80
C LYS A 197 10.71 0.86 -2.98
N SER A 198 11.22 0.23 -1.92
CA SER A 198 11.65 -1.16 -1.92
C SER A 198 10.48 -2.08 -2.25
N TYR A 199 9.35 -1.88 -1.59
CA TYR A 199 8.10 -2.61 -1.86
C TYR A 199 7.68 -2.48 -3.32
N LEU A 200 7.58 -1.26 -3.84
CA LEU A 200 7.19 -1.00 -5.23
C LEU A 200 8.19 -1.59 -6.25
N ASN A 201 9.48 -1.61 -5.94
CA ASN A 201 10.50 -2.25 -6.79
C ASN A 201 10.39 -3.78 -6.79
N ASN A 202 10.05 -4.38 -5.65
CA ASN A 202 9.79 -5.82 -5.57
C ASN A 202 8.53 -6.21 -6.36
N LEU A 203 7.54 -5.31 -6.44
CA LEU A 203 6.35 -5.51 -7.29
C LEU A 203 6.64 -5.44 -8.79
N LYS A 204 7.69 -4.75 -9.22
CA LYS A 204 8.08 -4.65 -10.64
C LYS A 204 8.61 -5.97 -11.24
N VAL A 205 8.81 -7.02 -10.45
CA VAL A 205 9.36 -8.29 -10.93
C VAL A 205 8.31 -9.40 -10.97
N LYS A 206 7.71 -9.55 -12.15
CA LYS A 206 7.69 -10.79 -12.95
C LYS A 206 7.09 -10.45 -14.32
N GLU A 207 7.90 -9.86 -15.20
CA GLU A 207 7.68 -10.09 -16.63
C GLU A 207 7.84 -11.60 -16.85
N ILE A 208 6.72 -12.29 -16.98
CA ILE A 208 6.71 -13.66 -17.49
C ILE A 208 7.05 -13.52 -18.97
N SER A 209 8.34 -13.62 -19.29
CA SER A 209 8.79 -13.85 -20.66
C SER A 209 8.18 -15.17 -21.12
N TRP A 210 7.22 -15.09 -22.04
CA TRP A 210 6.70 -16.23 -22.79
C TRP A 210 7.62 -16.55 -23.97
#